data_AF-A0A349L1I4-F1
#
_entry.id   AF-A0A349L1I4-F1
#
_cell.length_a   1.000
_cell.length_b   1.000
_cell.length_c   1.000
_cell.angle_alpha   90.00
_cell.angle_beta   90.00
_cell.angle_gamma   90.00
#
_symmetry.space_group_name_H-M   'P 1'
#
loop_
_entity.id
_entity.type
_entity.pdbx_description
1 polymer ?
#
loop_
_entity_poly.entity_id
_entity_poly.type
_entity_poly.pdbx_seq_one_letter_code
_entity_poly.pdbx_strand_id
1 'polypeptide(L)' 'MFEWAMQIPGALRWEQDTLVLKSLNLSQASLLDLLALFSRYQIPMQQLAQFRNSRNEGWFSAPQMYWHTQVFG' A
#
# COMPACT_ATOMS: atom_id res chain seq x y z
N MET A 1 -8.90 -12.05 -11.38
CA MET A 1 -7.82 -12.11 -10.37
C MET A 1 -6.60 -11.40 -10.95
N PHE A 2 -6.02 -10.43 -10.24
CA PHE A 2 -4.95 -9.58 -10.80
C PHE A 2 -3.57 -10.21 -10.53
N GLU A 3 -3.04 -10.96 -11.51
CA GLU A 3 -1.77 -11.70 -11.38
C GLU A 3 -0.56 -10.79 -11.13
N TRP A 4 -0.63 -9.53 -11.54
CA TRP A 4 0.46 -8.57 -11.37
C TRP A 4 0.71 -8.17 -9.92
N ALA A 5 -0.30 -8.19 -9.04
CA ALA A 5 -0.11 -7.81 -7.64
C ALA A 5 0.82 -8.77 -6.88
N MET A 6 0.98 -10.01 -7.38
CA MET A 6 1.94 -10.98 -6.85
C MET A 6 3.39 -10.62 -7.18
N GLN A 7 3.63 -9.67 -8.08
CA GLN A 7 4.98 -9.17 -8.41
C GLN A 7 5.47 -8.11 -7.41
N ILE A 8 4.60 -7.58 -6.54
CA ILE A 8 4.99 -6.60 -5.53
C ILE A 8 5.91 -7.28 -4.51
N PRO A 9 7.17 -6.81 -4.32
CA PRO A 9 8.06 -7.37 -3.32
C PRO A 9 7.45 -7.24 -1.93
N GLY A 10 7.08 -8.38 -1.33
CA GLY A 10 6.36 -8.46 -0.06
C GLY A 10 4.99 -9.13 -0.13
N ALA A 11 4.41 -9.31 -1.33
CA ALA A 11 3.20 -10.10 -1.53
C ALA A 11 3.44 -11.59 -1.21
N LEU A 12 2.53 -12.18 -0.44
CA LEU A 12 2.54 -13.59 -0.04
C LEU A 12 1.63 -14.42 -0.92
N ARG A 13 0.36 -14.05 -0.94
CA ARG A 13 -0.71 -14.76 -1.62
C ARG A 13 -1.95 -13.88 -1.68
N TRP A 14 -2.86 -14.25 -2.56
CA TRP A 14 -4.25 -13.83 -2.50
C TRP A 14 -5.05 -14.82 -1.64
N GLU A 15 -5.87 -14.30 -0.73
CA GLU A 15 -6.92 -15.05 -0.05
C GLU A 15 -8.26 -14.42 -0.42
N GLN A 16 -8.96 -15.03 -1.39
CA GLN A 16 -10.16 -14.47 -2.00
C GLN A 16 -9.88 -13.06 -2.55
N ASP A 17 -10.46 -12.03 -1.93
CA ASP A 17 -10.29 -10.62 -2.29
C ASP A 17 -9.21 -9.89 -1.47
N THR A 18 -8.46 -10.62 -0.64
CA THR A 18 -7.44 -10.07 0.27
C THR A 18 -6.03 -10.34 -0.27
N LEU A 19 -5.24 -9.29 -0.43
CA LEU A 19 -3.80 -9.42 -0.69
C LEU A 19 -3.06 -9.55 0.64
N VAL A 20 -2.47 -10.73 0.89
CA VAL A 20 -1.69 -10.98 2.11
C VAL A 20 -0.23 -10.55 1.86
N LEU A 21 0.33 -9.79 2.80
CA LEU A 21 1.71 -9.28 2.75
C LEU A 21 2.55 -9.93 3.86
N LYS A 22 3.84 -10.19 3.58
CA LYS A 22 4.79 -10.83 4.52
C LYS A 22 5.12 -10.00 5.75
N SER A 23 4.98 -8.68 5.64
CA SER A 23 5.54 -7.75 6.60
C SER A 23 4.78 -6.43 6.54
N LEU A 24 4.61 -5.80 7.70
CA LEU A 24 4.16 -4.40 7.82
C LEU A 24 5.30 -3.40 7.55
N ASN A 25 6.54 -3.87 7.55
CA ASN A 25 7.69 -3.08 7.16
C ASN A 25 7.98 -3.30 5.68
N LEU A 26 7.33 -2.48 4.86
CA LEU A 26 7.48 -2.48 3.41
C LEU A 26 8.49 -1.42 2.99
N SER A 27 9.20 -1.70 1.89
CA SER A 27 10.04 -0.71 1.24
C SER A 27 9.20 0.43 0.68
N GLN A 28 9.80 1.60 0.48
CA GLN A 28 9.12 2.73 -0.16
C GLN A 28 8.62 2.38 -1.56
N ALA A 29 9.41 1.65 -2.37
CA ALA A 29 8.98 1.17 -3.68
C ALA A 29 7.74 0.26 -3.59
N SER A 30 7.76 -0.72 -2.69
CA SER A 30 6.61 -1.62 -2.48
C SER A 30 5.34 -0.86 -2.04
N LEU A 31 5.48 0.16 -1.20
CA LEU A 31 4.35 1.00 -0.78
C LEU A 31 3.81 1.86 -1.92
N LEU A 32 4.68 2.40 -2.77
CA LEU A 32 4.25 3.13 -3.97
C LEU A 32 3.47 2.23 -4.93
N ASP A 33 3.91 0.98 -5.12
CA ASP A 33 3.18 -0.01 -5.92
C ASP A 33 1.80 -0.32 -5.34
N LEU A 34 1.69 -0.47 -4.01
CA LEU A 34 0.40 -0.66 -3.33
C LEU A 34 -0.51 0.57 -3.48
N LEU A 35 0.02 1.78 -3.34
CA LEU A 35 -0.73 3.01 -3.56
C LEU A 35 -1.25 3.10 -5.00
N ALA A 36 -0.42 2.74 -5.98
CA ALA A 36 -0.80 2.71 -7.39
C ALA A 36 -1.88 1.64 -7.67
N LEU A 37 -1.72 0.44 -7.10
CA LEU A 37 -2.71 -0.65 -7.16
C LEU A 37 -4.08 -0.19 -6.65
N PHE A 38 -4.10 0.36 -5.44
CA PHE A 38 -5.33 0.79 -4.78
C PHE A 38 -5.99 1.94 -5.53
N SER A 39 -5.19 2.88 -6.03
CA SER A 39 -5.70 4.00 -6.82
C SER A 39 -6.32 3.53 -8.13
N ARG A 40 -5.62 2.66 -8.88
CA ARG A 40 -6.04 2.16 -10.19
C ARG A 40 -7.34 1.36 -10.12
N TYR A 41 -7.55 0.61 -9.05
CA TYR A 41 -8.74 -0.21 -8.87
C TYR A 41 -9.76 0.39 -7.90
N GLN A 42 -9.59 1.65 -7.50
CA GLN A 42 -10.49 2.36 -6.59
C GLN A 42 -10.74 1.61 -5.27
N ILE A 43 -9.71 0.91 -4.78
CA ILE A 43 -9.76 0.21 -3.50
C ILE A 43 -9.59 1.23 -2.37
N PRO A 44 -10.40 1.20 -1.30
CA PRO A 44 -10.25 2.08 -0.14
C PRO A 44 -8.83 1.99 0.47
N MET A 45 -8.13 3.13 0.51
CA MET A 45 -6.72 3.22 0.93
C MET A 45 -6.50 3.32 2.43
N GLN A 46 -7.55 3.48 3.24
CA GLN A 46 -7.46 3.67 4.69
C GLN A 46 -6.69 2.52 5.36
N GLN A 47 -6.83 1.30 4.83
CA GLN A 47 -6.09 0.14 5.32
C GLN A 47 -4.56 0.24 5.13
N LEU A 48 -4.08 1.08 4.21
CA LEU A 48 -2.63 1.27 4.00
C LEU A 48 -1.98 2.08 5.13
N ALA A 49 -2.77 2.76 5.97
CA ALA A 49 -2.24 3.49 7.13
C ALA A 49 -1.48 2.58 8.11
N GLN A 50 -1.79 1.27 8.13
CA GLN A 50 -1.10 0.28 8.98
C GLN A 50 0.40 0.14 8.66
N PHE A 51 0.85 0.54 7.47
CA PHE A 51 2.25 0.47 7.06
C PHE A 51 3.07 1.69 7.49
N ARG A 52 2.44 2.72 8.08
CA ARG A 52 3.15 3.88 8.60
C ARG A 52 4.06 3.46 9.76
N ASN A 53 5.31 3.87 9.70
CA ASN A 53 6.29 3.68 10.76
C ASN A 53 7.29 4.84 10.78
N SER A 54 8.13 4.91 11.81
CA SER A 54 9.10 6.00 12.01
C SER A 54 10.10 6.20 10.87
N ARG A 55 10.32 5.19 10.01
CA ARG A 55 11.23 5.28 8.88
C ARG A 55 10.59 5.88 7.63
N ASN A 56 9.27 5.71 7.47
CA ASN A 56 8.56 6.16 6.26
C ASN A 56 7.64 7.36 6.50
N GLU A 57 7.36 7.72 7.75
CA GLU A 57 6.41 8.79 8.10
C GLU A 57 6.65 10.10 7.33
N GLY A 58 7.91 10.53 7.17
CA GLY A 58 8.23 11.78 6.50
C GLY A 58 7.83 11.87 5.02
N TRP A 59 7.82 10.74 4.29
CA TRP A 59 7.40 10.72 2.88
C TRP A 59 6.01 10.10 2.70
N PHE A 60 5.62 9.16 3.56
CA PHE A 60 4.36 8.43 3.45
C PHE A 60 3.17 9.28 3.94
N SER A 61 3.35 10.00 5.05
CA SER A 61 2.36 10.94 5.60
C SER A 61 2.53 12.37 5.06
N ALA A 62 3.03 12.52 3.83
CA ALA A 62 3.27 13.81 3.19
C ALA A 62 1.96 14.44 2.68
N PRO A 63 1.44 15.55 3.29
CA PRO A 63 0.12 16.10 2.96
C PRO A 63 -0.07 16.56 1.52
N GLN A 64 1.03 16.88 0.84
CA GLN A 64 1.06 17.30 -0.55
C GLN A 64 0.88 16.15 -1.56
N MET A 65 0.98 14.89 -1.12
CA MET A 65 0.89 13.74 -2.01
C MET A 65 -0.56 13.33 -2.21
N TYR A 66 -0.91 12.91 -3.44
CA TYR A 66 -2.29 12.61 -3.82
C TYR A 66 -2.95 11.54 -2.93
N TRP A 67 -2.15 10.62 -2.38
CA TRP A 67 -2.65 9.53 -1.55
C TRP A 67 -2.93 9.95 -0.11
N HIS A 68 -2.37 11.06 0.37
CA HIS A 68 -2.39 11.39 1.79
C HIS A 68 -3.81 11.43 2.35
N THR A 69 -4.70 12.18 1.71
CA THR A 69 -6.11 12.28 2.13
C THR A 69 -6.87 10.97 1.97
N GLN A 70 -6.47 10.09 1.04
CA GLN A 70 -7.12 8.79 0.87
C GLN A 70 -6.68 7.76 1.92
N VAL A 71 -5.45 7.89 2.42
CA VAL A 71 -4.86 6.98 3.42
C VAL A 71 -5.17 7.45 4.85
N PHE A 72 -5.10 8.76 5.12
CA PHE A 72 -5.15 9.33 6.48
C PHE A 72 -6.30 10.32 6.74
N GLY A 73 -7.09 10.64 5.71
CA GLY A 73 -8.26 11.53 5.83
C GLY A 73 -9.55 10.84 6.24
#